data_AF-A0A8J7CFV0-F1
#
_entry.id   AF-A0A8J7CFV0-F1
#
_cell.length_a   1.000
_cell.length_b   1.000
_cell.length_c   1.000
_cell.angle_alpha   90.00
_cell.angle_beta   90.00
_cell.angle_gamma   90.00
#
_symmetry.space_group_name_H-M   'P 1'
#
loop_
_entity.id
_entity.type
_entity.pdbx_description
1 polymer ?
#
loop_
_entity_poly.entity_id
_entity_poly.type
_entity_poly.pdbx_seq_one_letter_code
_entity_poly.pdbx_strand_id
1 'polypeptide(L)'
;MEIRTDSVTPMGEGLRRYADRLRLLTEVNQALDRTMSLDELLELILDRAFEHFGPEEAAIFLRTEDGGYERAAGRSVGGTNPEILFSTSLMEQVVEGRQAALVLDAQTDERFQEAMSLLDAGVRSLVAAPLLDPDGALGLIVLGSRMTVRQFEEEDMELLVSLASVAAMRIRNVHLAEEAEERRVLEHEVALAREIQVSLLPDTLPEVEGWEIVAGNIPSRGVSGDFFKVELRHDESEIVLMLSDVSGKGIGASLLTASLEALAAGPIHDGVAPEDIFSSVSHLLFERTPPEKYATSFIATVEPETGLLSYCNAGHNPALLLSTDGESEWLESTGMPLGILAEGEFTAGERTMGVGDTLILYTDGITEPENPEEEEYGQDRLGEVCVNNRSEPISELMEAIEEDLYQFVRGVPFLDDRTLVLIRRLEK
;
A
#
# COMPACT_ATOMS: atom_id res chain seq x y z
N MET A 1 43.19 70.22 -18.71
CA MET A 1 42.38 69.90 -19.90
C MET A 1 41.81 68.52 -19.66
N GLU A 2 40.51 68.49 -19.62
CA GLU A 2 39.58 67.42 -19.26
C GLU A 2 39.52 66.30 -20.33
N ILE A 3 38.89 65.16 -19.97
CA ILE A 3 38.16 64.20 -20.84
C ILE A 3 39.04 63.16 -21.60
N ARG A 4 38.79 61.83 -21.65
CA ARG A 4 37.66 60.94 -21.25
C ARG A 4 38.05 59.44 -21.33
N THR A 5 37.52 58.67 -20.37
CA THR A 5 36.90 57.32 -20.43
C THR A 5 37.51 56.16 -21.23
N ASP A 6 37.90 55.12 -20.48
CA ASP A 6 37.90 53.70 -20.86
C ASP A 6 36.52 53.27 -21.38
N SER A 7 36.45 52.81 -22.62
CA SER A 7 35.28 52.16 -23.21
C SER A 7 35.45 50.64 -23.13
N VAL A 8 34.72 49.99 -22.22
CA VAL A 8 34.57 48.53 -22.20
C VAL A 8 33.79 48.10 -23.46
N THR A 9 34.35 47.16 -24.23
CA THR A 9 33.73 46.67 -25.47
C THR A 9 32.53 45.75 -25.18
N PRO A 10 31.39 45.87 -25.91
CA PRO A 10 30.15 45.13 -25.65
C PRO A 10 30.28 43.59 -25.61
N MET A 11 31.28 43.04 -26.31
CA MET A 11 31.50 41.59 -26.42
C MET A 11 32.12 40.96 -25.15
N GLY A 12 32.81 41.76 -24.32
CA GLY A 12 33.38 41.31 -23.04
C GLY A 12 32.37 41.24 -21.91
N GLU A 13 31.30 42.04 -21.97
CA GLU A 13 30.21 42.01 -21.00
C GLU A 13 29.31 40.78 -21.22
N GLY A 14 28.92 40.48 -22.47
CA GLY A 14 28.07 39.32 -22.77
C GLY A 14 28.69 37.96 -22.38
N LEU A 15 30.00 37.82 -22.53
CA LEU A 15 30.74 36.60 -22.14
C LEU A 15 30.88 36.45 -20.62
N ARG A 16 31.00 37.57 -19.88
CA ARG A 16 30.96 37.56 -18.40
C ARG A 16 29.58 37.19 -17.89
N ARG A 17 28.52 37.80 -18.45
CA ARG A 17 27.12 37.49 -18.09
C ARG A 17 26.77 36.02 -18.32
N TYR A 18 27.20 35.43 -19.44
CA TYR A 18 26.97 34.01 -19.71
C TYR A 18 27.70 33.09 -18.73
N ALA A 19 28.94 33.45 -18.36
CA ALA A 19 29.71 32.70 -17.36
C ALA A 19 29.09 32.81 -15.95
N ASP A 20 28.57 33.97 -15.58
CA ASP A 20 27.89 34.20 -14.29
C ASP A 20 26.57 33.40 -14.21
N ARG A 21 25.81 33.33 -15.32
CA ARG A 21 24.61 32.48 -15.42
C ARG A 21 24.91 30.98 -15.28
N LEU A 22 25.97 30.51 -15.94
CA LEU A 22 26.41 29.11 -15.81
C LEU A 22 26.95 28.80 -14.42
N ARG A 23 27.65 29.75 -13.78
CA ARG A 23 28.09 29.62 -12.38
C ARG A 23 26.92 29.53 -11.44
N LEU A 24 25.93 30.41 -11.56
CA LEU A 24 24.73 30.36 -10.73
C LEU A 24 23.99 29.03 -10.87
N LEU A 25 23.81 28.55 -12.10
CA LEU A 25 23.21 27.23 -12.34
C LEU A 25 24.03 26.09 -11.73
N THR A 26 25.35 26.17 -11.79
CA THR A 26 26.24 25.15 -11.23
C THR A 26 26.29 25.21 -9.71
N GLU A 27 26.31 26.40 -9.12
CA GLU A 27 26.33 26.66 -7.68
C GLU A 27 24.98 26.35 -7.03
N VAL A 28 23.88 26.57 -7.75
CA VAL A 28 22.54 26.11 -7.35
C VAL A 28 22.51 24.59 -7.39
N ASN A 29 22.89 23.94 -8.50
CA ASN A 29 22.95 22.48 -8.55
C ASN A 29 23.86 21.86 -7.46
N GLN A 30 25.03 22.45 -7.19
CA GLN A 30 25.97 21.98 -6.15
C GLN A 30 25.49 22.24 -4.73
N ALA A 31 24.83 23.38 -4.47
CA ALA A 31 24.24 23.64 -3.16
C ALA A 31 23.07 22.68 -2.89
N LEU A 32 22.40 22.24 -3.95
CA LEU A 32 21.25 21.34 -3.91
C LEU A 32 21.62 19.84 -3.85
N ASP A 33 22.90 19.47 -3.94
CA ASP A 33 23.39 18.09 -3.80
C ASP A 33 23.56 17.62 -2.34
N ARG A 34 23.29 18.49 -1.36
CA ARG A 34 23.27 18.11 0.06
C ARG A 34 21.90 17.58 0.44
N THR A 35 21.85 16.52 1.23
CA THR A 35 20.64 16.09 1.93
C THR A 35 20.22 17.22 2.88
N MET A 36 19.09 17.87 2.61
CA MET A 36 18.55 18.99 3.37
C MET A 36 17.02 18.89 3.41
N SER A 37 16.40 19.44 4.46
CA SER A 37 14.94 19.47 4.57
C SER A 37 14.30 20.43 3.56
N LEU A 38 12.98 20.33 3.36
CA LEU A 38 12.23 21.26 2.51
C LEU A 38 12.43 22.71 2.96
N ASP A 39 12.38 22.99 4.27
CA ASP A 39 12.58 24.34 4.81
C ASP A 39 13.99 24.88 4.53
N GLU A 40 15.02 24.05 4.70
CA GLU A 40 16.41 24.40 4.41
C GLU A 40 16.61 24.71 2.92
N LEU A 41 15.95 23.93 2.05
CA LEU A 41 15.94 24.14 0.61
C LEU A 41 15.28 25.47 0.23
N LEU A 42 14.10 25.75 0.79
CA LEU A 42 13.36 26.98 0.50
C LEU A 42 14.13 28.22 0.96
N GLU A 43 14.72 28.20 2.15
CA GLU A 43 15.56 29.29 2.65
C GLU A 43 16.82 29.50 1.79
N LEU A 44 17.46 28.41 1.32
CA LEU A 44 18.59 28.50 0.41
C LEU A 44 18.20 29.13 -0.93
N ILE A 45 17.03 28.78 -1.48
CA ILE A 45 16.52 29.40 -2.72
C ILE A 45 16.31 30.90 -2.50
N LEU A 46 15.71 31.29 -1.38
CA LEU A 46 15.53 32.69 -1.01
C LEU A 46 16.87 33.39 -0.82
N ASP A 47 17.85 32.79 -0.14
CA ASP A 47 19.20 33.35 0.01
C ASP A 47 19.81 33.71 -1.34
N ARG A 48 19.76 32.78 -2.29
CA ARG A 48 20.29 33.00 -3.65
C ARG A 48 19.49 34.04 -4.41
N ALA A 49 18.18 34.06 -4.26
CA ALA A 49 17.35 35.09 -4.87
C ALA A 49 17.71 36.49 -4.33
N PHE A 50 17.98 36.61 -3.03
CA PHE A 50 18.40 37.87 -2.42
C PHE A 50 19.79 38.32 -2.85
N GLU A 51 20.73 37.39 -2.96
CA GLU A 51 22.12 37.67 -3.34
C GLU A 51 22.24 38.13 -4.79
N HIS A 52 21.43 37.57 -5.71
CA HIS A 52 21.55 37.82 -7.14
C HIS A 52 20.60 38.90 -7.68
N PHE A 53 19.37 39.01 -7.16
CA PHE A 53 18.37 39.95 -7.66
C PHE A 53 18.17 41.19 -6.78
N GLY A 54 18.72 41.17 -5.55
CA GLY A 54 18.57 42.25 -4.57
C GLY A 54 17.13 42.72 -4.30
N PRO A 55 16.10 41.84 -4.27
CA PRO A 55 14.73 42.24 -4.04
C PRO A 55 14.57 42.80 -2.62
N GLU A 56 13.51 43.58 -2.42
CA GLU A 56 13.11 44.00 -1.07
C GLU A 56 12.28 42.90 -0.39
N GLU A 57 11.52 42.13 -1.17
CA GLU A 57 10.66 41.06 -0.68
C GLU A 57 10.71 39.85 -1.63
N ALA A 58 10.66 38.65 -1.08
CA ALA A 58 10.50 37.43 -1.84
C ALA A 58 9.62 36.43 -1.10
N ALA A 59 8.87 35.63 -1.85
CA ALA A 59 8.04 34.56 -1.31
C ALA A 59 8.01 33.36 -2.27
N ILE A 60 7.95 32.16 -1.69
CA ILE A 60 7.68 30.91 -2.40
C ILE A 60 6.32 30.42 -1.93
N PHE A 61 5.44 30.16 -2.89
CA PHE A 61 4.13 29.58 -2.67
C PHE A 61 4.11 28.17 -3.25
N LEU A 62 3.59 27.21 -2.49
CA LEU A 62 3.41 25.82 -2.93
C LEU A 62 1.93 25.47 -2.93
N ARG A 63 1.55 24.55 -3.82
CA ARG A 63 0.19 24.05 -3.92
C ARG A 63 -0.14 23.16 -2.72
N THR A 64 -1.30 23.36 -2.12
CA THR A 64 -1.82 22.50 -1.05
C THR A 64 -2.62 21.33 -1.63
N GLU A 65 -2.90 20.33 -0.80
CA GLU A 65 -3.73 19.16 -1.17
C GLU A 65 -5.14 19.57 -1.62
N ASP A 66 -5.72 20.60 -0.99
CA ASP A 66 -7.04 21.16 -1.32
C ASP A 66 -7.08 21.93 -2.66
N GLY A 67 -5.96 21.98 -3.38
CA GLY A 67 -5.82 22.72 -4.64
C GLY A 67 -5.62 24.24 -4.47
N GLY A 68 -5.43 24.71 -3.23
CA GLY A 68 -5.04 26.08 -2.92
C GLY A 68 -3.53 26.30 -3.03
N TYR A 69 -3.08 27.50 -2.67
CA TYR A 69 -1.65 27.82 -2.54
C TYR A 69 -1.39 28.42 -1.18
N GLU A 70 -0.34 27.94 -0.51
CA GLU A 70 0.12 28.49 0.75
C GLU A 70 1.55 28.98 0.64
N ARG A 71 1.91 29.92 1.51
CA ARG A 71 3.27 30.46 1.57
C ARG A 71 4.16 29.47 2.30
N ALA A 72 4.99 28.75 1.56
CA ALA A 72 5.96 27.82 2.12
C ALA A 72 7.19 28.55 2.70
N ALA A 73 7.64 29.65 2.09
CA ALA A 73 8.71 30.48 2.63
C ALA A 73 8.59 31.94 2.18
N GLY A 74 9.19 32.86 2.93
CA GLY A 74 9.23 34.27 2.53
C GLY A 74 10.12 35.14 3.38
N ARG A 75 10.65 36.21 2.78
CA ARG A 75 11.60 37.14 3.40
C ARG A 75 11.35 38.58 2.94
N SER A 76 11.56 39.55 3.83
CA SER A 76 11.40 40.99 3.55
C SER A 76 12.48 41.81 4.27
N VAL A 77 13.04 42.80 3.57
CA VAL A 77 14.01 43.76 4.11
C VAL A 77 13.26 44.80 4.94
N GLY A 78 13.32 44.67 6.27
CA GLY A 78 12.69 45.61 7.21
C GLY A 78 11.67 45.00 8.19
N GLY A 79 11.51 43.67 8.17
CA GLY A 79 10.73 42.95 9.20
C GLY A 79 9.20 43.09 9.09
N THR A 80 8.69 43.57 7.95
CA THR A 80 7.25 43.50 7.64
C THR A 80 6.94 42.15 6.99
N ASN A 81 5.77 41.58 7.29
CA ASN A 81 5.37 40.25 6.82
C ASN A 81 5.11 40.30 5.29
N PRO A 82 5.75 39.44 4.46
CA PRO A 82 5.56 39.42 3.00
C PRO A 82 4.21 38.85 2.53
N GLU A 83 3.16 38.88 3.36
CA GLU A 83 1.76 38.52 2.98
C GLU A 83 1.26 39.28 1.74
N ILE A 84 1.93 40.37 1.45
CA ILE A 84 1.60 41.38 0.46
C ILE A 84 1.89 40.91 -0.98
N LEU A 85 2.70 39.86 -1.18
CA LEU A 85 3.01 39.29 -2.51
C LEU A 85 2.00 38.22 -2.97
N PHE A 86 0.93 37.96 -2.21
CA PHE A 86 -0.13 37.02 -2.59
C PHE A 86 -1.18 37.72 -3.48
N SER A 87 -1.24 37.33 -4.76
CA SER A 87 -2.23 37.83 -5.71
C SER A 87 -2.80 36.68 -6.53
N THR A 88 -4.12 36.49 -6.46
CA THR A 88 -4.82 35.43 -7.19
C THR A 88 -4.61 35.54 -8.70
N SER A 89 -4.64 36.75 -9.26
CA SER A 89 -4.40 36.97 -10.69
C SER A 89 -2.95 36.67 -11.11
N LEU A 90 -1.96 36.99 -10.25
CA LEU A 90 -0.57 36.60 -10.49
C LEU A 90 -0.39 35.08 -10.45
N MET A 91 -1.06 34.40 -9.52
CA MET A 91 -1.01 32.94 -9.42
C MET A 91 -1.65 32.27 -10.63
N GLU A 92 -2.85 32.69 -11.04
CA GLU A 92 -3.50 32.18 -12.26
C GLU A 92 -2.57 32.34 -13.47
N GLN A 93 -2.02 33.55 -13.68
CA GLN A 93 -1.15 33.82 -14.82
C GLN A 93 0.14 32.98 -14.80
N VAL A 94 0.80 32.87 -13.64
CA VAL A 94 2.12 32.24 -13.55
C VAL A 94 2.00 30.72 -13.47
N VAL A 95 1.07 30.23 -12.65
CA VAL A 95 0.91 28.80 -12.33
C VAL A 95 0.05 28.10 -13.39
N GLU A 96 -1.14 28.63 -13.71
CA GLU A 96 -1.99 28.02 -14.74
C GLU A 96 -1.44 28.30 -16.15
N GLY A 97 -0.97 29.53 -16.38
CA GLY A 97 -0.34 29.92 -17.64
C GLY A 97 1.04 29.26 -17.86
N ARG A 98 1.66 28.67 -16.82
CA ARG A 98 2.99 28.05 -16.84
C ARG A 98 4.07 28.97 -17.44
N GLN A 99 3.95 30.27 -17.21
CA GLN A 99 4.81 31.30 -17.79
C GLN A 99 5.28 32.25 -16.70
N ALA A 100 6.54 32.67 -16.78
CA ALA A 100 7.04 33.71 -15.89
C ALA A 100 6.37 35.07 -16.19
N ALA A 101 6.27 35.91 -15.16
CA ALA A 101 5.73 37.25 -15.25
C ALA A 101 6.79 38.27 -14.82
N LEU A 102 7.00 39.29 -15.65
CA LEU A 102 7.82 40.46 -15.34
C LEU A 102 6.94 41.70 -15.38
N VAL A 103 6.87 42.42 -14.25
CA VAL A 103 6.14 43.68 -14.13
C VAL A 103 7.13 44.80 -13.84
N LEU A 104 7.31 45.66 -14.83
CA LEU A 104 8.26 46.77 -14.77
C LEU A 104 7.74 47.94 -13.93
N ASP A 105 6.42 48.20 -13.99
CA ASP A 105 5.71 49.15 -13.15
C ASP A 105 4.27 48.69 -12.93
N ALA A 106 3.97 48.22 -11.71
CA ALA A 106 2.66 47.68 -11.35
C ALA A 106 1.53 48.71 -11.49
N GLN A 107 1.82 50.03 -11.44
CA GLN A 107 0.80 51.07 -11.60
C GLN A 107 0.38 51.31 -13.05
N THR A 108 1.17 50.82 -14.02
CA THR A 108 0.94 51.08 -15.45
C THR A 108 0.69 49.83 -16.28
N ASP A 109 0.93 48.63 -15.75
CA ASP A 109 0.69 47.36 -16.44
C ASP A 109 -0.81 47.00 -16.39
N GLU A 110 -1.49 47.06 -17.54
CA GLU A 110 -2.93 46.78 -17.68
C GLU A 110 -3.32 45.38 -17.17
N ARG A 111 -2.42 44.39 -17.24
CA ARG A 111 -2.66 43.02 -16.74
C ARG A 111 -2.76 42.96 -15.22
N PHE A 112 -2.17 43.95 -14.54
CA PHE A 112 -2.09 44.02 -13.07
C PHE A 112 -2.92 45.16 -12.48
N GLN A 113 -3.64 45.93 -13.31
CA GLN A 113 -4.61 46.93 -12.82
C GLN A 113 -5.77 46.29 -12.04
N GLU A 114 -6.06 45.02 -12.27
CA GLU A 114 -7.07 44.24 -11.53
C GLU A 114 -6.51 43.60 -10.25
N ALA A 115 -5.19 43.57 -10.05
CA ALA A 115 -4.52 43.02 -8.89
C ALA A 115 -4.48 44.04 -7.73
N MET A 116 -5.66 44.41 -7.22
CA MET A 116 -5.84 45.47 -6.22
C MET A 116 -4.98 45.26 -4.95
N SER A 117 -4.71 44.00 -4.58
CA SER A 117 -3.82 43.64 -3.46
C SER A 117 -2.36 44.05 -3.66
N LEU A 118 -1.83 43.99 -4.89
CA LEU A 118 -0.43 44.39 -5.22
C LEU A 118 -0.26 45.90 -5.38
N LEU A 119 -1.35 46.64 -5.64
CA LEU A 119 -1.35 48.10 -5.69
C LEU A 119 -1.45 48.69 -4.27
N ASP A 120 -2.32 48.15 -3.42
CA ASP A 120 -2.47 48.54 -2.01
C ASP A 120 -1.21 48.24 -1.18
N ALA A 121 -0.44 47.24 -1.62
CA ALA A 121 0.87 46.85 -1.13
C ALA A 121 2.01 47.88 -1.29
N GLY A 122 1.89 48.77 -2.28
CA GLY A 122 2.98 49.64 -2.72
C GLY A 122 4.09 48.96 -3.52
N VAL A 123 3.86 47.76 -4.09
CA VAL A 123 4.82 47.10 -5.00
C VAL A 123 4.94 47.94 -6.28
N ARG A 124 6.18 48.24 -6.67
CA ARG A 124 6.52 49.04 -7.86
C ARG A 124 6.95 48.16 -9.02
N SER A 125 7.78 47.15 -8.78
CA SER A 125 8.15 46.16 -9.80
C SER A 125 8.22 44.77 -9.18
N LEU A 126 7.95 43.74 -9.99
CA LEU A 126 7.99 42.34 -9.55
C LEU A 126 8.46 41.41 -10.68
N VAL A 127 9.05 40.28 -10.30
CA VAL A 127 9.32 39.17 -11.18
C VAL A 127 8.86 37.88 -10.51
N ALA A 128 8.15 37.03 -11.26
CA ALA A 128 7.60 35.79 -10.76
C ALA A 128 7.87 34.65 -11.75
N ALA A 129 8.19 33.47 -11.23
CA ALA A 129 8.41 32.28 -12.04
C ALA A 129 7.67 31.07 -11.44
N PRO A 130 7.10 30.19 -12.29
CA PRO A 130 6.48 28.98 -11.80
C PRO A 130 7.53 27.95 -11.38
N LEU A 131 7.22 27.20 -10.32
CA LEU A 131 7.97 26.00 -9.92
C LEU A 131 7.42 24.82 -10.72
N LEU A 132 8.04 24.52 -11.87
CA LEU A 132 7.56 23.49 -12.80
C LEU A 132 8.30 22.18 -12.65
N ASP A 133 7.55 21.09 -12.58
CA ASP A 133 8.01 19.73 -12.74
C ASP A 133 7.30 19.05 -13.93
N PRO A 134 7.63 17.78 -14.26
CA PRO A 134 6.95 17.06 -15.35
C PRO A 134 5.42 16.93 -15.22
N ASP A 135 4.87 16.94 -14.01
CA ASP A 135 3.45 16.73 -13.73
C ASP A 135 2.66 18.04 -13.68
N GLY A 136 3.34 19.17 -13.44
CA GLY A 136 2.76 20.49 -13.56
C GLY A 136 3.49 21.54 -12.74
N ALA A 137 2.76 22.57 -12.35
CA ALA A 137 3.29 23.61 -11.48
C ALA A 137 3.04 23.21 -10.02
N LEU A 138 4.13 23.05 -9.26
CA LEU A 138 4.12 22.83 -7.82
C LEU A 138 3.78 24.12 -7.06
N GLY A 139 3.93 25.27 -7.70
CA GLY A 139 3.73 26.58 -7.11
C GLY A 139 4.45 27.69 -7.88
N LEU A 140 4.84 28.76 -7.19
CA LEU A 140 5.59 29.86 -7.78
C LEU A 140 6.56 30.51 -6.79
N ILE A 141 7.60 31.14 -7.34
CA ILE A 141 8.48 32.08 -6.63
C ILE A 141 8.20 33.50 -7.13
N VAL A 142 8.07 34.45 -6.20
CA VAL A 142 7.80 35.86 -6.49
C VAL A 142 8.85 36.72 -5.79
N LEU A 143 9.46 37.64 -6.54
CA LEU A 143 10.36 38.67 -6.04
C LEU A 143 9.73 40.05 -6.30
N GLY A 144 9.79 40.94 -5.31
CA GLY A 144 9.17 42.26 -5.36
C GLY A 144 10.09 43.39 -4.90
N SER A 145 9.81 44.57 -5.43
CA SER A 145 10.44 45.84 -5.07
C SER A 145 9.39 46.91 -4.84
N ARG A 146 9.49 47.67 -3.73
CA ARG A 146 8.58 48.79 -3.42
C ARG A 146 9.22 50.15 -3.67
N MET A 147 10.55 50.25 -3.64
CA MET A 147 11.23 51.54 -3.83
C MET A 147 11.63 51.80 -5.28
N THR A 148 11.81 50.76 -6.10
CA THR A 148 12.39 50.89 -7.44
C THR A 148 11.44 50.41 -8.53
N VAL A 149 11.18 51.29 -9.50
CA VAL A 149 10.51 50.94 -10.76
C VAL A 149 11.56 50.36 -11.71
N ARG A 150 11.21 49.31 -12.47
CA ARG A 150 12.15 48.59 -13.35
C ARG A 150 13.38 48.06 -12.62
N GLN A 151 13.22 47.49 -11.43
CA GLN A 151 14.33 46.83 -10.75
C GLN A 151 14.80 45.57 -11.49
N PHE A 152 13.86 44.84 -12.07
CA PHE A 152 14.11 43.55 -12.72
C PHE A 152 14.08 43.70 -14.24
N GLU A 153 14.98 43.02 -14.93
CA GLU A 153 15.08 42.96 -16.39
C GLU A 153 14.69 41.56 -16.93
N GLU A 154 14.61 41.41 -18.26
CA GLU A 154 14.32 40.11 -18.89
C GLU A 154 15.40 39.06 -18.54
N GLU A 155 16.66 39.48 -18.44
CA GLU A 155 17.78 38.61 -18.03
C GLU A 155 17.55 38.04 -16.61
N ASP A 156 16.98 38.83 -15.69
CA ASP A 156 16.66 38.40 -14.33
C ASP A 156 15.51 37.40 -14.31
N MET A 157 14.49 37.63 -15.13
CA MET A 157 13.36 36.70 -15.28
C MET A 157 13.84 35.34 -15.79
N GLU A 158 14.68 35.31 -16.81
CA GLU A 158 15.22 34.05 -17.33
C GLU A 158 16.08 33.30 -16.30
N LEU A 159 16.83 34.04 -15.49
CA LEU A 159 17.63 33.48 -14.40
C LEU A 159 16.73 32.92 -13.28
N LEU A 160 15.66 33.64 -12.92
CA LEU A 160 14.68 33.19 -11.94
C LEU A 160 13.93 31.94 -12.42
N VAL A 161 13.54 31.86 -13.68
CA VAL A 161 12.95 30.64 -14.27
C VAL A 161 13.89 29.45 -14.16
N SER A 162 15.18 29.69 -14.40
CA SER A 162 16.21 28.65 -14.28
C SER A 162 16.34 28.17 -12.83
N LEU A 163 16.40 29.10 -11.86
CA LEU A 163 16.41 28.80 -10.44
C LEU A 163 15.13 28.05 -10.00
N ALA A 164 13.96 28.51 -10.44
CA ALA A 164 12.66 27.94 -10.13
C ALA A 164 12.52 26.51 -10.66
N SER A 165 13.06 26.22 -11.85
CA SER A 165 13.03 24.87 -12.43
C SER A 165 13.88 23.88 -11.61
N VAL A 166 15.07 24.30 -11.17
CA VAL A 166 15.93 23.45 -10.34
C VAL A 166 15.34 23.28 -8.94
N ALA A 167 14.76 24.33 -8.38
CA ALA A 167 14.02 24.28 -7.11
C ALA A 167 12.85 23.30 -7.18
N ALA A 168 12.02 23.37 -8.22
CA ALA A 168 10.86 22.49 -8.40
C ALA A 168 11.24 21.01 -8.41
N MET A 169 12.29 20.64 -9.15
CA MET A 169 12.77 19.25 -9.17
C MET A 169 13.25 18.76 -7.81
N ARG A 170 13.84 19.63 -6.98
CA ARG A 170 14.31 19.25 -5.64
C ARG A 170 13.18 19.14 -4.64
N ILE A 171 12.21 20.06 -4.68
CA ILE A 171 11.00 19.98 -3.87
C ILE A 171 10.29 18.64 -4.15
N ARG A 172 10.12 18.29 -5.43
CA ARG A 172 9.59 16.99 -5.84
C ARG A 172 10.40 15.82 -5.28
N ASN A 173 11.73 15.84 -5.41
CA ASN A 173 12.57 14.75 -4.94
C ASN A 173 12.55 14.57 -3.41
N VAL A 174 12.46 15.66 -2.64
CA VAL A 174 12.29 15.60 -1.18
C VAL A 174 10.96 14.93 -0.85
N HIS A 175 9.87 15.39 -1.47
CA HIS A 175 8.53 14.82 -1.26
C HIS A 175 8.47 13.32 -1.63
N LEU A 176 9.01 12.95 -2.80
CA LEU A 176 9.08 11.54 -3.21
C LEU A 176 9.93 10.68 -2.26
N ALA A 177 10.98 11.25 -1.66
CA ALA A 177 11.81 10.55 -0.69
C ALA A 177 11.08 10.35 0.64
N GLU A 178 10.32 11.34 1.10
CA GLU A 178 9.47 11.25 2.28
C GLU A 178 8.37 10.19 2.09
N GLU A 179 7.64 10.23 0.97
CA GLU A 179 6.62 9.21 0.63
C GLU A 179 7.23 7.81 0.54
N ALA A 180 8.41 7.67 -0.06
CA ALA A 180 9.10 6.40 -0.17
C ALA A 180 9.53 5.85 1.20
N GLU A 181 9.96 6.72 2.12
CA GLU A 181 10.35 6.31 3.47
C GLU A 181 9.13 5.90 4.30
N GLU A 182 8.03 6.66 4.25
CA GLU A 182 6.77 6.29 4.90
C GLU A 182 6.26 4.94 4.39
N ARG A 183 6.27 4.75 3.06
CA ARG A 183 5.92 3.49 2.44
C ARG A 183 6.83 2.35 2.90
N ARG A 184 8.14 2.59 3.01
CA ARG A 184 9.11 1.60 3.47
C ARG A 184 8.85 1.18 4.93
N VAL A 185 8.47 2.13 5.78
CA VAL A 185 8.08 1.85 7.18
C VAL A 185 6.84 0.96 7.21
N LEU A 186 5.80 1.30 6.46
CA LEU A 186 4.57 0.49 6.37
C LEU A 186 4.84 -0.91 5.82
N GLU A 187 5.63 -1.03 4.75
CA GLU A 187 6.03 -2.33 4.19
C GLU A 187 6.80 -3.19 5.21
N HIS A 188 7.63 -2.56 6.04
CA HIS A 188 8.35 -3.25 7.11
C HIS A 188 7.40 -3.76 8.22
N GLU A 189 6.42 -2.95 8.65
CA GLU A 189 5.42 -3.36 9.63
C GLU A 189 4.55 -4.53 9.13
N VAL A 190 4.14 -4.49 7.86
CA VAL A 190 3.41 -5.61 7.22
C VAL A 190 4.29 -6.87 7.15
N ALA A 191 5.56 -6.74 6.82
CA ALA A 191 6.48 -7.87 6.77
C ALA A 191 6.67 -8.53 8.15
N LEU A 192 6.76 -7.72 9.21
CA LEU A 192 6.83 -8.23 10.59
C LEU A 192 5.54 -8.96 10.99
N ALA A 193 4.38 -8.40 10.65
CA ALA A 193 3.10 -9.07 10.90
C ALA A 193 3.02 -10.43 10.17
N ARG A 194 3.54 -10.51 8.94
CA ARG A 194 3.65 -11.77 8.19
C ARG A 194 4.56 -12.77 8.89
N GLU A 195 5.72 -12.35 9.36
CA GLU A 195 6.66 -13.22 10.08
C GLU A 195 5.99 -13.86 11.31
N ILE A 196 5.27 -13.05 12.09
CA ILE A 196 4.51 -13.55 13.25
C ILE A 196 3.42 -14.53 12.79
N GLN A 197 2.63 -14.20 11.76
CA GLN A 197 1.56 -15.09 11.30
C GLN A 197 2.10 -16.42 10.77
N VAL A 198 3.17 -16.41 9.97
CA VAL A 198 3.79 -17.63 9.47
C VAL A 198 4.29 -18.49 10.63
N SER A 199 4.79 -17.88 11.70
CA SER A 199 5.20 -18.63 12.91
C SER A 199 4.04 -19.25 13.70
N LEU A 200 2.79 -18.89 13.40
CA LEU A 200 1.60 -19.54 13.98
C LEU A 200 1.17 -20.78 13.17
N LEU A 201 1.60 -20.89 11.91
CA LEU A 201 1.36 -22.09 11.11
C LEU A 201 2.33 -23.21 11.53
N PRO A 202 1.97 -24.48 11.33
CA PRO A 202 2.88 -25.59 11.64
C PRO A 202 4.19 -25.48 10.83
N ASP A 203 5.34 -25.40 11.52
CA ASP A 203 6.67 -25.42 10.89
C ASP A 203 6.90 -26.70 10.06
N THR A 204 6.36 -27.81 10.55
CA THR A 204 6.35 -29.13 9.91
C THR A 204 5.03 -29.81 10.19
N LEU A 205 4.47 -30.48 9.18
CA LEU A 205 3.30 -31.34 9.36
C LEU A 205 3.71 -32.60 10.15
N PRO A 206 2.82 -33.16 10.98
CA PRO A 206 3.12 -34.37 11.73
C PRO A 206 3.28 -35.58 10.79
N GLU A 207 4.31 -36.38 11.03
CA GLU A 207 4.49 -37.68 10.37
C GLU A 207 3.68 -38.74 11.12
N VAL A 208 2.72 -39.38 10.45
CA VAL A 208 1.85 -40.39 11.07
C VAL A 208 1.87 -41.66 10.22
N GLU A 209 2.16 -42.80 10.84
CA GLU A 209 2.23 -44.08 10.13
C GLU A 209 0.87 -44.43 9.49
N GLY A 210 0.89 -44.70 8.19
CA GLY A 210 -0.31 -44.98 7.41
C GLY A 210 -1.10 -43.74 7.00
N TRP A 211 -0.50 -42.54 7.05
CA TRP A 211 -1.14 -41.30 6.62
C TRP A 211 -0.17 -40.37 5.88
N GLU A 212 -0.65 -39.72 4.82
CA GLU A 212 0.05 -38.61 4.15
C GLU A 212 -0.71 -37.31 4.36
N ILE A 213 0.01 -36.24 4.63
CA ILE A 213 -0.57 -34.91 4.83
C ILE A 213 0.25 -33.90 4.02
N VAL A 214 -0.45 -33.08 3.23
CA VAL A 214 0.14 -31.93 2.55
C VAL A 214 -0.71 -30.71 2.80
N ALA A 215 -0.07 -29.56 2.98
CA ALA A 215 -0.75 -28.30 3.21
C ALA A 215 0.05 -27.16 2.59
N GLY A 216 -0.65 -26.11 2.18
CA GLY A 216 -0.04 -24.88 1.70
C GLY A 216 -1.00 -23.71 1.82
N ASN A 217 -0.42 -22.54 2.05
CA ASN A 217 -1.10 -21.24 2.08
C ASN A 217 -0.30 -20.27 1.19
N ILE A 218 -0.97 -19.70 0.19
CA ILE A 218 -0.42 -18.66 -0.68
C ILE A 218 -1.25 -17.40 -0.45
N PRO A 219 -0.73 -16.41 0.30
CA PRO A 219 -1.47 -15.19 0.58
C PRO A 219 -1.54 -14.29 -0.67
N SER A 220 -2.69 -13.65 -0.86
CA SER A 220 -2.97 -12.62 -1.86
C SER A 220 -2.29 -11.29 -1.58
N ARG A 221 -2.01 -11.02 -0.29
CA ARG A 221 -1.38 -9.79 0.21
C ARG A 221 -0.20 -10.11 1.13
N GLY A 222 0.35 -9.08 1.78
CA GLY A 222 1.47 -9.24 2.70
C GLY A 222 1.20 -10.23 3.85
N VAL A 223 -0.05 -10.35 4.32
CA VAL A 223 -0.50 -11.29 5.35
C VAL A 223 -1.80 -11.98 4.91
N SER A 224 -2.03 -13.20 5.37
CA SER A 224 -3.21 -14.02 5.07
C SER A 224 -4.36 -13.71 6.05
N GLY A 225 -5.61 -13.86 5.64
CA GLY A 225 -6.75 -14.12 6.52
C GLY A 225 -6.83 -15.61 6.86
N ASP A 226 -6.53 -16.47 5.89
CA ASP A 226 -6.57 -17.91 6.08
C ASP A 226 -5.60 -18.41 7.16
N PHE A 227 -6.01 -19.47 7.84
CA PHE A 227 -5.19 -20.22 8.78
C PHE A 227 -5.53 -21.68 8.75
N PHE A 228 -4.49 -22.51 8.83
CA PHE A 228 -4.66 -23.92 9.05
C PHE A 228 -3.78 -24.45 10.18
N LYS A 229 -4.24 -25.54 10.77
CA LYS A 229 -3.51 -26.28 11.81
C LYS A 229 -3.62 -27.77 11.54
N VAL A 230 -2.49 -28.46 11.68
CA VAL A 230 -2.43 -29.92 11.70
C VAL A 230 -1.58 -30.33 12.89
N GLU A 231 -2.16 -31.07 13.82
CA GLU A 231 -1.41 -31.56 14.98
C GLU A 231 -1.88 -32.94 15.44
N LEU A 232 -1.02 -33.59 16.21
CA LEU A 232 -1.34 -34.82 16.93
C LEU A 232 -1.67 -34.49 18.38
N ARG A 233 -2.74 -35.11 18.90
CA ARG A 233 -3.08 -35.05 20.32
C ARG A 233 -3.24 -36.45 20.92
N HIS A 234 -3.41 -36.50 22.24
CA HIS A 234 -3.59 -37.75 23.00
C HIS A 234 -2.49 -38.81 22.73
N ASP A 235 -1.23 -38.42 22.86
CA ASP A 235 -0.09 -39.31 22.59
C ASP A 235 -0.18 -39.96 21.18
N GLU A 236 -0.47 -39.14 20.17
CA GLU A 236 -0.54 -39.52 18.74
C GLU A 236 -1.74 -40.38 18.33
N SER A 237 -2.77 -40.49 19.19
CA SER A 237 -3.97 -41.28 18.89
C SER A 237 -5.02 -40.55 18.03
N GLU A 238 -4.85 -39.25 17.78
CA GLU A 238 -5.82 -38.47 17.01
C GLU A 238 -5.11 -37.33 16.26
N ILE A 239 -5.36 -37.26 14.94
CA ILE A 239 -4.93 -36.16 14.08
C ILE A 239 -6.01 -35.10 14.11
N VAL A 240 -5.66 -33.85 14.38
CA VAL A 240 -6.58 -32.72 14.32
C VAL A 240 -6.21 -31.84 13.14
N LEU A 241 -7.21 -31.50 12.33
CA LEU A 241 -7.12 -30.61 11.18
C LEU A 241 -8.06 -29.44 11.44
N MET A 242 -7.59 -28.22 11.25
CA MET A 242 -8.42 -27.03 11.27
C MET A 242 -8.06 -26.16 10.08
N LEU A 243 -9.06 -25.65 9.36
CA LEU A 243 -8.92 -24.63 8.34
C LEU A 243 -9.92 -23.52 8.64
N SER A 244 -9.48 -22.28 8.54
CA SER A 244 -10.29 -21.12 8.88
C SER A 244 -10.00 -20.00 7.90
N ASP A 245 -11.03 -19.24 7.56
CA ASP A 245 -10.94 -17.96 6.86
C ASP A 245 -11.67 -16.89 7.69
N VAL A 246 -11.07 -15.72 7.82
CA VAL A 246 -11.58 -14.63 8.64
C VAL A 246 -12.04 -13.45 7.80
N SER A 247 -13.14 -12.85 8.21
CA SER A 247 -13.72 -11.69 7.51
C SER A 247 -12.76 -10.48 7.41
N GLY A 248 -12.51 -10.06 6.18
CA GLY A 248 -11.65 -8.92 5.82
C GLY A 248 -10.31 -9.38 5.27
N LYS A 249 -9.39 -8.44 5.04
CA LYS A 249 -8.07 -8.73 4.45
C LYS A 249 -6.96 -7.93 5.13
N GLY A 250 -5.71 -8.39 5.02
CA GLY A 250 -4.55 -7.68 5.56
C GLY A 250 -4.41 -7.81 7.08
N ILE A 251 -3.75 -6.83 7.73
CA ILE A 251 -3.32 -6.93 9.14
C ILE A 251 -4.51 -7.20 10.08
N GLY A 252 -5.65 -6.56 9.86
CA GLY A 252 -6.84 -6.76 10.70
C GLY A 252 -7.38 -8.19 10.67
N ALA A 253 -7.31 -8.86 9.51
CA ALA A 253 -7.64 -10.26 9.35
C ALA A 253 -6.64 -11.14 10.12
N SER A 254 -5.34 -10.94 9.89
CA SER A 254 -4.29 -11.75 10.55
C SER A 254 -4.33 -11.72 12.09
N LEU A 255 -4.79 -10.61 12.70
CA LEU A 255 -4.96 -10.51 14.16
C LEU A 255 -6.15 -11.37 14.66
N LEU A 256 -7.23 -11.45 13.88
CA LEU A 256 -8.37 -12.31 14.18
C LEU A 256 -7.99 -13.78 14.02
N THR A 257 -7.21 -14.09 12.99
CA THR A 257 -6.60 -15.41 12.77
C THR A 257 -5.76 -15.87 13.97
N ALA A 258 -4.86 -15.02 14.47
CA ALA A 258 -4.07 -15.30 15.66
C ALA A 258 -4.93 -15.47 16.93
N SER A 259 -6.03 -14.71 17.03
CA SER A 259 -6.99 -14.84 18.13
C SER A 259 -7.73 -16.18 18.08
N LEU A 260 -8.13 -16.61 16.88
CA LEU A 260 -8.79 -17.90 16.66
C LEU A 260 -7.88 -19.06 17.03
N GLU A 261 -6.61 -19.03 16.58
CA GLU A 261 -5.60 -20.03 16.95
C GLU A 261 -5.46 -20.15 18.47
N ALA A 262 -5.25 -19.01 19.16
CA ALA A 262 -5.05 -18.99 20.59
C ALA A 262 -6.28 -19.46 21.39
N LEU A 263 -7.49 -19.19 20.87
CA LEU A 263 -8.74 -19.64 21.48
C LEU A 263 -8.98 -21.14 21.29
N ALA A 264 -8.59 -21.69 20.14
CA ALA A 264 -8.77 -23.10 19.82
C ALA A 264 -7.68 -24.01 20.43
N ALA A 265 -6.45 -23.50 20.60
CA ALA A 265 -5.29 -24.29 21.01
C ALA A 265 -5.50 -25.10 22.31
N GLY A 266 -6.07 -24.47 23.35
CA GLY A 266 -6.34 -25.15 24.63
C GLY A 266 -7.35 -26.29 24.50
N PRO A 267 -8.58 -26.02 24.01
CA PRO A 267 -9.58 -27.06 23.78
C PRO A 267 -9.12 -28.20 22.85
N ILE A 268 -8.35 -27.88 21.80
CA ILE A 268 -7.78 -28.91 20.92
C ILE A 268 -6.84 -29.82 21.72
N HIS A 269 -5.87 -29.23 22.43
CA HIS A 269 -4.93 -29.98 23.27
C HIS A 269 -5.63 -30.85 24.32
N ASP A 270 -6.71 -30.34 24.92
CA ASP A 270 -7.46 -31.03 25.98
C ASP A 270 -8.38 -32.15 25.46
N GLY A 271 -8.44 -32.40 24.16
CA GLY A 271 -9.22 -33.50 23.60
C GLY A 271 -10.71 -33.20 23.44
N VAL A 272 -11.09 -31.92 23.43
CA VAL A 272 -12.49 -31.53 23.29
C VAL A 272 -12.99 -31.90 21.88
N ALA A 273 -14.28 -32.23 21.78
CA ALA A 273 -14.92 -32.59 20.51
C ALA A 273 -15.05 -31.37 19.57
N PRO A 274 -14.97 -31.55 18.23
CA PRO A 274 -15.11 -30.49 17.21
C PRO A 274 -16.18 -29.43 17.48
N GLU A 275 -17.41 -29.87 17.74
CA GLU A 275 -18.59 -29.03 17.95
C GLU A 275 -18.52 -28.22 19.24
N ASP A 276 -17.94 -28.79 20.30
CA ASP A 276 -17.76 -28.14 21.59
C ASP A 276 -16.64 -27.09 21.52
N ILE A 277 -15.56 -27.38 20.77
CA ILE A 277 -14.51 -26.40 20.46
C ILE A 277 -15.13 -25.20 19.77
N PHE A 278 -15.89 -25.41 18.69
CA PHE A 278 -16.51 -24.31 17.94
C PHE A 278 -17.57 -23.54 18.73
N SER A 279 -18.35 -24.22 19.57
CA SER A 279 -19.27 -23.56 20.49
C SER A 279 -18.54 -22.59 21.43
N SER A 280 -17.47 -23.05 22.09
CA SER A 280 -16.68 -22.21 23.00
C SER A 280 -15.94 -21.08 22.27
N VAL A 281 -15.35 -21.38 21.11
CA VAL A 281 -14.57 -20.40 20.33
C VAL A 281 -15.49 -19.33 19.75
N SER A 282 -16.65 -19.71 19.18
CA SER A 282 -17.62 -18.76 18.64
C SER A 282 -18.11 -17.77 19.70
N HIS A 283 -18.42 -18.26 20.91
CA HIS A 283 -18.83 -17.41 22.01
C HIS A 283 -17.76 -16.38 22.38
N LEU A 284 -16.50 -16.83 22.53
CA LEU A 284 -15.38 -15.95 22.88
C LEU A 284 -15.03 -14.95 21.78
N LEU A 285 -15.16 -15.33 20.51
CA LEU A 285 -14.98 -14.41 19.38
C LEU A 285 -16.07 -13.35 19.33
N PHE A 286 -17.34 -13.71 19.54
CA PHE A 286 -18.46 -12.77 19.60
C PHE A 286 -18.26 -11.71 20.69
N GLU A 287 -17.76 -12.10 21.87
CA GLU A 287 -17.53 -11.16 22.97
C GLU A 287 -16.34 -10.21 22.75
N ARG A 288 -15.35 -10.63 21.97
CA ARG A 288 -14.04 -9.94 21.88
C ARG A 288 -13.81 -9.17 20.60
N THR A 289 -14.72 -9.26 19.63
CA THR A 289 -14.53 -8.73 18.28
C THR A 289 -15.72 -7.84 17.89
N PRO A 290 -15.53 -6.80 17.04
CA PRO A 290 -16.66 -6.03 16.53
C PRO A 290 -17.72 -6.88 15.81
N PRO A 291 -19.00 -6.49 15.80
CA PRO A 291 -20.09 -7.30 15.24
C PRO A 291 -19.95 -7.67 13.76
N GLU A 292 -19.20 -6.88 12.99
CA GLU A 292 -18.91 -7.13 11.58
C GLU A 292 -17.81 -8.18 11.34
N LYS A 293 -17.18 -8.68 12.42
CA LYS A 293 -16.09 -9.64 12.35
C LYS A 293 -16.54 -11.04 12.74
N TYR A 294 -16.33 -11.96 11.81
CA TYR A 294 -16.58 -13.39 11.96
C TYR A 294 -15.47 -14.20 11.28
N ALA A 295 -15.47 -15.50 11.52
CA ALA A 295 -14.60 -16.47 10.86
C ALA A 295 -15.41 -17.67 10.37
N THR A 296 -15.20 -18.08 9.13
CA THR A 296 -15.63 -19.40 8.69
C THR A 296 -14.56 -20.41 9.10
N SER A 297 -14.95 -21.59 9.57
CA SER A 297 -13.95 -22.61 9.90
C SER A 297 -14.46 -24.03 9.78
N PHE A 298 -13.58 -24.92 9.34
CA PHE A 298 -13.74 -26.36 9.40
C PHE A 298 -12.76 -26.94 10.41
N ILE A 299 -13.22 -27.82 11.29
CA ILE A 299 -12.35 -28.61 12.18
C ILE A 299 -12.72 -30.08 12.04
N ALA A 300 -11.71 -30.94 11.99
CA ALA A 300 -11.85 -32.38 11.96
C ALA A 300 -10.85 -33.05 12.89
N THR A 301 -11.27 -34.19 13.43
CA THR A 301 -10.39 -35.11 14.12
C THR A 301 -10.47 -36.50 13.48
N VAL A 302 -9.31 -37.15 13.37
CA VAL A 302 -9.17 -38.44 12.69
C VAL A 302 -8.42 -39.41 13.60
N GLU A 303 -9.04 -40.54 13.94
CA GLU A 303 -8.37 -41.63 14.66
C GLU A 303 -7.51 -42.44 13.67
N PRO A 304 -6.16 -42.45 13.79
CA PRO A 304 -5.28 -43.03 12.78
C PRO A 304 -5.49 -44.54 12.55
N GLU A 305 -5.87 -45.27 13.61
CA GLU A 305 -6.05 -46.72 13.56
C GLU A 305 -7.31 -47.13 12.81
N THR A 306 -8.43 -46.43 13.04
CA THR A 306 -9.74 -46.80 12.50
C THR A 306 -10.09 -46.01 11.24
N GLY A 307 -9.52 -44.80 11.08
CA GLY A 307 -9.93 -43.82 10.09
C GLY A 307 -11.25 -43.13 10.45
N LEU A 308 -11.72 -43.23 11.69
CA LEU A 308 -12.90 -42.51 12.15
C LEU A 308 -12.64 -41.01 12.10
N LEU A 309 -13.40 -40.31 11.25
CA LEU A 309 -13.38 -38.87 11.05
C LEU A 309 -14.61 -38.27 11.75
N SER A 310 -14.38 -37.39 12.72
CA SER A 310 -15.41 -36.50 13.28
C SER A 310 -15.11 -35.07 12.85
N TYR A 311 -16.11 -34.32 12.39
CA TYR A 311 -15.89 -32.95 11.92
C TYR A 311 -17.01 -32.00 12.32
N CYS A 312 -16.70 -30.72 12.37
CA CYS A 312 -17.67 -29.65 12.44
C CYS A 312 -17.30 -28.58 11.41
N ASN A 313 -18.28 -28.10 10.66
CA ASN A 313 -18.10 -27.04 9.68
C ASN A 313 -18.95 -25.81 10.10
N ALA A 314 -18.28 -24.77 10.59
CA ALA A 314 -18.84 -23.49 10.98
C ALA A 314 -18.90 -22.53 9.79
N GLY A 315 -19.75 -22.85 8.80
CA GLY A 315 -19.99 -21.99 7.64
C GLY A 315 -18.81 -21.83 6.67
N HIS A 316 -17.82 -22.73 6.74
CA HIS A 316 -16.70 -22.81 5.80
C HIS A 316 -17.08 -23.57 4.54
N ASN A 317 -16.23 -23.48 3.51
CA ASN A 317 -16.38 -24.21 2.27
C ASN A 317 -16.54 -25.73 2.56
N PRO A 318 -17.45 -26.43 1.89
CA PRO A 318 -17.65 -27.86 2.10
C PRO A 318 -16.37 -28.64 1.81
N ALA A 319 -15.88 -29.44 2.77
CA ALA A 319 -14.70 -30.26 2.53
C ALA A 319 -15.03 -31.40 1.55
N LEU A 320 -14.09 -31.80 0.70
CA LEU A 320 -14.29 -32.93 -0.21
C LEU A 320 -13.70 -34.21 0.40
N LEU A 321 -14.55 -35.20 0.66
CA LEU A 321 -14.12 -36.56 0.98
C LEU A 321 -14.14 -37.39 -0.31
N LEU A 322 -12.94 -37.72 -0.80
CA LEU A 322 -12.71 -38.45 -2.02
C LEU A 322 -12.46 -39.92 -1.70
N SER A 323 -13.42 -40.79 -1.99
CA SER A 323 -13.25 -42.23 -1.80
C SER A 323 -12.50 -42.86 -2.96
N THR A 324 -11.69 -43.90 -2.71
CA THR A 324 -11.05 -44.70 -3.77
C THR A 324 -12.04 -45.40 -4.71
N ASP A 325 -13.24 -45.75 -4.22
CA ASP A 325 -14.22 -46.59 -4.94
C ASP A 325 -15.04 -45.85 -6.03
N GLY A 326 -14.79 -44.56 -6.22
CA GLY A 326 -15.41 -43.74 -7.27
C GLY A 326 -16.36 -42.67 -6.74
N GLU A 327 -16.76 -42.77 -5.48
CA GLU A 327 -17.66 -41.80 -4.84
C GLU A 327 -16.87 -40.61 -4.28
N SER A 328 -17.49 -39.43 -4.31
CA SER A 328 -16.98 -38.22 -3.69
C SER A 328 -18.12 -37.55 -2.93
N GLU A 329 -17.87 -37.15 -1.69
CA GLU A 329 -18.87 -36.54 -0.82
C GLU A 329 -18.41 -35.15 -0.37
N TRP A 330 -19.32 -34.19 -0.42
CA TRP A 330 -19.10 -32.85 0.14
C TRP A 330 -19.58 -32.82 1.59
N LEU A 331 -18.69 -32.47 2.51
CA LEU A 331 -18.94 -32.33 3.93
C LEU A 331 -19.44 -30.92 4.22
N GLU A 332 -20.76 -30.75 4.03
CA GLU A 332 -21.48 -29.49 4.17
C GLU A 332 -21.40 -28.86 5.56
N SER A 333 -21.75 -27.58 5.63
CA SER A 333 -21.80 -26.81 6.87
C SER A 333 -22.73 -27.43 7.92
N THR A 334 -22.26 -27.52 9.16
CA THR A 334 -22.99 -28.05 10.33
C THR A 334 -23.27 -26.98 11.40
N GLY A 335 -22.89 -25.73 11.13
CA GLY A 335 -23.10 -24.57 12.00
C GLY A 335 -22.97 -23.24 11.25
N MET A 336 -23.20 -22.13 11.95
CA MET A 336 -22.97 -20.78 11.40
C MET A 336 -21.50 -20.38 11.54
N PRO A 337 -21.00 -19.39 10.76
CA PRO A 337 -19.68 -18.83 10.99
C PRO A 337 -19.48 -18.37 12.43
N LEU A 338 -18.26 -18.61 12.93
CA LEU A 338 -17.85 -18.33 14.29
C LEU A 338 -17.91 -16.81 14.56
N GLY A 339 -18.43 -16.44 15.72
CA GLY A 339 -18.49 -15.05 16.18
C GLY A 339 -19.67 -14.22 15.64
N ILE A 340 -20.56 -14.79 14.81
CA ILE A 340 -21.78 -14.09 14.35
C ILE A 340 -22.82 -13.99 15.47
N LEU A 341 -23.00 -15.06 16.24
CA LEU A 341 -23.97 -15.14 17.33
C LEU A 341 -23.29 -15.53 18.63
N ALA A 342 -23.80 -14.99 19.75
CA ALA A 342 -23.32 -15.33 21.09
C ALA A 342 -23.54 -16.81 21.44
N GLU A 343 -24.62 -17.41 20.93
CA GLU A 343 -24.98 -18.81 21.12
C GLU A 343 -25.32 -19.40 19.74
N GLY A 344 -24.37 -20.13 19.15
CA GLY A 344 -24.56 -20.87 17.90
C GLY A 344 -24.75 -22.36 18.17
N GLU A 345 -25.59 -23.02 17.39
CA GLU A 345 -25.68 -24.48 17.39
C GLU A 345 -24.68 -25.06 16.37
N PHE A 346 -23.83 -25.96 16.85
CA PHE A 346 -22.83 -26.68 16.06
C PHE A 346 -23.08 -28.17 16.25
N THR A 347 -23.06 -28.92 15.15
CA THR A 347 -23.26 -30.38 15.19
C THR A 347 -22.09 -31.11 14.54
N ALA A 348 -21.73 -32.27 15.11
CA ALA A 348 -20.70 -33.12 14.53
C ALA A 348 -21.25 -33.92 13.35
N GLY A 349 -20.45 -34.05 12.30
CA GLY A 349 -20.60 -35.07 11.27
C GLY A 349 -19.56 -36.17 11.48
N GLU A 350 -19.95 -37.42 11.27
CA GLU A 350 -19.04 -38.57 11.38
C GLU A 350 -18.94 -39.32 10.05
N ARG A 351 -17.73 -39.65 9.64
CA ARG A 351 -17.42 -40.51 8.49
C ARG A 351 -16.30 -41.47 8.85
N THR A 352 -16.05 -42.47 8.01
CA THR A 352 -14.89 -43.35 8.15
C THR A 352 -14.10 -43.30 6.86
N MET A 353 -12.85 -42.87 6.95
CA MET A 353 -11.92 -42.84 5.83
C MET A 353 -11.38 -44.25 5.58
N GLY A 354 -11.70 -44.82 4.42
CA GLY A 354 -11.10 -46.04 3.92
C GLY A 354 -9.64 -45.86 3.53
N VAL A 355 -8.94 -46.96 3.29
CA VAL A 355 -7.57 -46.91 2.77
C VAL A 355 -7.57 -46.30 1.37
N GLY A 356 -6.72 -45.31 1.15
CA GLY A 356 -6.60 -44.49 -0.06
C GLY A 356 -7.57 -43.31 -0.13
N ASP A 357 -8.55 -43.21 0.78
CA ASP A 357 -9.47 -42.09 0.80
C ASP A 357 -8.74 -40.80 1.18
N THR A 358 -9.13 -39.70 0.56
CA THR A 358 -8.50 -38.38 0.74
C THR A 358 -9.54 -37.37 1.21
N LEU A 359 -9.25 -36.64 2.29
CA LEU A 359 -10.02 -35.46 2.69
C LEU A 359 -9.28 -34.21 2.20
N ILE A 360 -10.00 -33.33 1.50
CA ILE A 360 -9.48 -32.08 0.93
C ILE A 360 -10.24 -30.91 1.56
N LEU A 361 -9.49 -30.03 2.24
CA LEU A 361 -9.94 -28.76 2.78
C LEU A 361 -9.36 -27.63 1.92
N TYR A 362 -10.17 -26.61 1.66
CA TYR A 362 -9.79 -25.48 0.84
C TYR A 362 -10.53 -24.22 1.27
N THR A 363 -9.95 -23.06 0.96
CA THR A 363 -10.60 -21.75 1.13
C THR A 363 -11.20 -21.25 -0.19
N ASP A 364 -12.05 -20.23 -0.08
CA ASP A 364 -12.73 -19.62 -1.22
C ASP A 364 -11.77 -19.07 -2.29
N GLY A 365 -10.53 -18.71 -1.93
CA GLY A 365 -9.48 -18.36 -2.89
C GLY A 365 -9.13 -19.47 -3.89
N ILE A 366 -9.59 -20.72 -3.68
CA ILE A 366 -9.50 -21.80 -4.67
C ILE A 366 -10.70 -21.80 -5.63
N THR A 367 -11.91 -21.49 -5.15
CA THR A 367 -13.16 -21.64 -5.93
C THR A 367 -13.71 -20.35 -6.52
N GLU A 368 -13.47 -19.21 -5.89
CA GLU A 368 -13.95 -17.89 -6.34
C GLU A 368 -13.08 -17.18 -7.40
N PRO A 369 -11.80 -17.54 -7.69
CA PRO A 369 -11.06 -16.86 -8.74
C PRO A 369 -11.77 -16.90 -10.09
N GLU A 370 -11.85 -15.74 -10.73
CA GLU A 370 -12.52 -15.56 -12.02
C GLU A 370 -11.53 -15.70 -13.19
N ASN A 371 -12.05 -16.19 -14.32
CA ASN A 371 -11.37 -16.11 -15.60
C ASN A 371 -11.63 -14.74 -16.29
N PRO A 372 -11.00 -14.43 -17.43
CA PRO A 372 -11.25 -13.19 -18.18
C PRO A 372 -12.68 -12.96 -18.67
N GLU A 373 -13.55 -13.96 -18.57
CA GLU A 373 -14.98 -13.91 -18.91
C GLU A 373 -15.87 -13.67 -17.68
N GLU A 374 -15.27 -13.37 -16.52
CA GLU A 374 -15.96 -13.15 -15.23
C GLU A 374 -16.72 -14.40 -14.75
N GLU A 375 -16.24 -15.59 -15.12
CA GLU A 375 -16.75 -16.87 -14.61
C GLU A 375 -15.83 -17.39 -13.50
N GLU A 376 -16.41 -17.71 -12.34
CA GLU A 376 -15.71 -18.31 -11.20
C GLU A 376 -15.24 -19.74 -11.50
N TYR A 377 -14.12 -20.15 -10.90
CA TYR A 377 -13.57 -21.51 -11.03
C TYR A 377 -14.57 -22.58 -10.57
N GLY A 378 -15.18 -22.35 -9.40
CA GLY A 378 -16.30 -23.12 -8.88
C GLY A 378 -15.93 -24.45 -8.24
N GLN A 379 -16.83 -24.91 -7.37
CA GLN A 379 -16.72 -26.18 -6.63
C GLN A 379 -16.80 -27.41 -7.55
N ASP A 380 -17.62 -27.36 -8.61
CA ASP A 380 -17.78 -28.48 -9.54
C ASP A 380 -16.46 -28.83 -10.24
N ARG A 381 -15.74 -27.81 -10.72
CA ARG A 381 -14.45 -27.98 -11.40
C ARG A 381 -13.38 -28.49 -10.44
N LEU A 382 -13.33 -27.97 -9.22
CA LEU A 382 -12.45 -28.49 -8.17
C LEU A 382 -12.70 -29.99 -7.94
N GLY A 383 -13.97 -30.39 -7.82
CA GLY A 383 -14.36 -31.79 -7.68
C GLY A 383 -13.88 -32.65 -8.85
N GLU A 384 -14.06 -32.18 -10.09
CA GLU A 384 -13.60 -32.90 -11.30
C GLU A 384 -12.09 -33.11 -11.31
N VAL A 385 -11.29 -32.07 -10.99
CA VAL A 385 -9.83 -32.17 -10.92
C VAL A 385 -9.40 -33.17 -9.85
N CYS A 386 -10.02 -33.12 -8.67
CA CYS A 386 -9.75 -34.07 -7.59
C CYS A 386 -10.08 -35.52 -7.99
N VAL A 387 -11.23 -35.74 -8.63
CA VAL A 387 -11.64 -37.09 -9.09
C VAL A 387 -10.69 -37.62 -10.15
N ASN A 388 -10.24 -36.80 -11.09
CA ASN A 388 -9.35 -37.22 -12.18
C ASN A 388 -7.93 -37.56 -11.69
N ASN A 389 -7.46 -36.93 -10.61
CA ASN A 389 -6.12 -37.12 -10.05
C ASN A 389 -6.11 -37.94 -8.74
N ARG A 390 -7.21 -38.63 -8.42
CA ARG A 390 -7.40 -39.36 -7.15
C ARG A 390 -6.33 -40.38 -6.82
N SER A 391 -5.72 -40.98 -7.84
CA SER A 391 -4.72 -42.06 -7.69
C SER A 391 -3.29 -41.54 -7.69
N GLU A 392 -3.08 -40.26 -8.01
CA GLU A 392 -1.77 -39.63 -7.97
C GLU A 392 -1.34 -39.39 -6.51
N PRO A 393 -0.02 -39.30 -6.23
CA PRO A 393 0.48 -38.90 -4.91
C PRO A 393 -0.21 -37.63 -4.40
N ILE A 394 -0.45 -37.52 -3.09
CA ILE A 394 -1.26 -36.42 -2.55
C ILE A 394 -0.65 -35.03 -2.84
N SER A 395 0.69 -34.95 -2.93
CA SER A 395 1.40 -33.74 -3.36
C SER A 395 1.14 -33.40 -4.83
N GLU A 396 1.14 -34.40 -5.72
CA GLU A 396 0.84 -34.20 -7.14
C GLU A 396 -0.63 -33.83 -7.36
N LEU A 397 -1.55 -34.35 -6.54
CA LEU A 397 -2.95 -33.91 -6.53
C LEU A 397 -3.08 -32.43 -6.14
N MET A 398 -2.36 -31.98 -5.10
CA MET A 398 -2.36 -30.57 -4.70
C MET A 398 -1.78 -29.68 -5.80
N GLU A 399 -0.69 -30.09 -6.45
CA GLU A 399 -0.11 -29.40 -7.60
C GLU A 399 -1.08 -29.34 -8.78
N ALA A 400 -1.79 -30.43 -9.09
CA ALA A 400 -2.78 -30.46 -10.17
C ALA A 400 -3.96 -29.51 -9.94
N ILE A 401 -4.42 -29.32 -8.69
CA ILE A 401 -5.45 -28.34 -8.34
C ILE A 401 -4.95 -26.92 -8.63
N GLU A 402 -3.74 -26.58 -8.17
CA GLU A 402 -3.14 -25.27 -8.41
C GLU A 402 -2.91 -25.03 -9.91
N GLU A 403 -2.37 -26.01 -10.64
CA GLU A 403 -2.11 -25.88 -12.08
C GLU A 403 -3.40 -25.66 -12.89
N ASP A 404 -4.48 -26.41 -12.60
CA ASP A 404 -5.76 -26.21 -13.29
C ASP A 404 -6.35 -24.82 -12.98
N LEU A 405 -6.26 -24.37 -11.72
CA LEU A 405 -6.66 -23.03 -11.31
C LEU A 405 -5.87 -21.95 -12.05
N TYR A 406 -4.54 -22.05 -12.11
CA TYR A 406 -3.70 -21.10 -12.85
C TYR A 406 -4.04 -21.07 -14.34
N GLN A 407 -4.32 -22.22 -14.95
CA GLN A 407 -4.72 -22.31 -16.35
C GLN A 407 -6.12 -21.71 -16.59
N PHE A 408 -7.05 -21.89 -15.66
CA PHE A 408 -8.40 -21.34 -15.75
C PHE A 408 -8.42 -19.81 -15.68
N VAL A 409 -7.69 -19.24 -14.73
CA VAL A 409 -7.65 -17.80 -14.43
C VAL A 409 -6.93 -17.00 -15.53
N ARG A 410 -6.06 -17.63 -16.33
CA ARG A 410 -5.40 -17.05 -17.53
C ARG A 410 -4.73 -15.69 -17.28
N GLY A 411 -4.09 -15.54 -16.11
CA GLY A 411 -3.33 -14.34 -15.74
C GLY A 411 -4.15 -13.22 -15.08
N VAL A 412 -5.44 -13.44 -14.80
CA VAL A 412 -6.18 -12.59 -13.85
C VAL A 412 -5.52 -12.72 -12.46
N PRO A 413 -5.26 -11.62 -11.73
CA PRO A 413 -4.66 -11.69 -10.41
C PRO A 413 -5.60 -12.34 -9.38
N PHE A 414 -5.06 -13.18 -8.50
CA PHE A 414 -5.80 -13.69 -7.35
C PHE A 414 -6.11 -12.57 -6.37
N LEU A 415 -7.37 -12.47 -5.95
CA LEU A 415 -7.85 -11.44 -5.03
C LEU A 415 -7.96 -11.94 -3.59
N ASP A 416 -7.91 -13.26 -3.37
CA ASP A 416 -7.98 -13.88 -2.05
C ASP A 416 -6.86 -14.88 -1.78
N ASP A 417 -6.72 -15.19 -0.49
CA ASP A 417 -5.73 -16.14 0.01
C ASP A 417 -6.12 -17.56 -0.40
N ARG A 418 -5.11 -18.35 -0.78
CA ARG A 418 -5.31 -19.71 -1.30
C ARG A 418 -4.73 -20.70 -0.34
N THR A 419 -5.59 -21.44 0.34
CA THR A 419 -5.16 -22.46 1.29
C THR A 419 -5.74 -23.80 0.92
N LEU A 420 -4.88 -24.81 0.93
CA LEU A 420 -5.23 -26.22 0.71
C LEU A 420 -4.63 -27.06 1.84
N VAL A 421 -5.43 -27.95 2.41
CA VAL A 421 -4.97 -28.97 3.38
C VAL A 421 -5.57 -30.30 2.96
N LEU A 422 -4.70 -31.25 2.62
CA LEU A 422 -5.10 -32.59 2.18
C LEU A 422 -4.52 -33.63 3.13
N ILE A 423 -5.34 -34.62 3.48
CA ILE A 423 -4.92 -35.80 4.24
C ILE A 423 -5.42 -37.06 3.55
N ARG A 424 -4.55 -38.07 3.41
CA ARG A 424 -4.87 -39.36 2.80
C ARG A 424 -4.49 -40.50 3.73
N ARG A 425 -5.39 -41.47 3.86
CA ARG A 425 -5.09 -42.73 4.57
C ARG A 425 -4.35 -43.68 3.63
N LEU A 426 -3.24 -44.25 4.08
CA LEU A 426 -2.48 -45.26 3.36
C LEU A 426 -2.69 -46.67 3.94
N GLU A 427 -2.24 -47.67 3.21
CA GLU A 427 -2.08 -49.02 3.73
C GLU A 427 -0.85 -49.06 4.65
N LYS A 428 -0.97 -49.69 5.82
CA LYS A 428 0.13 -49.86 6.78
C LYS A 428 1.10 -50.97 6.38
#